data_AF-A0A090W523-F1
#
_entry.id   AF-A0A090W523-F1
#
_cell.length_a   1.000
_cell.length_b   1.000
_cell.length_c   1.000
_cell.angle_alpha   90.00
_cell.angle_beta   90.00
_cell.angle_gamma   90.00
#
_symmetry.space_group_name_H-M   'P 1'
#
loop_
_entity.id
_entity.type
_entity.pdbx_description
1 polymer ?
#
loop_
_entity_poly.entity_id
_entity_poly.type
_entity_poly.pdbx_seq_one_letter_code
_entity_poly.pdbx_strand_id
1 'polypeptide(L)' 'MKYLIIILTLVSAGLIISGFAFELENSQKLIGSGVAVLFFLVFPIFSYYRWKDRDVKDYMLTKENLDKMRESQKEKKY' A
#
# COMPACT_ATOMS: atom_id res chain seq x y z
N MET A 1 3.48 -13.54 -1.42
CA MET A 1 2.89 -12.33 -0.80
C MET A 1 2.16 -11.45 -1.81
N LYS A 2 2.74 -11.10 -2.97
CA LYS A 2 2.05 -10.29 -4.00
C LYS A 2 0.64 -10.79 -4.36
N TYR A 3 0.47 -12.08 -4.65
CA TYR A 3 -0.85 -12.65 -4.98
C TYR A 3 -1.84 -12.61 -3.80
N LEU A 4 -1.35 -12.83 -2.57
CA LEU A 4 -2.18 -12.75 -1.36
C LEU A 4 -2.75 -11.34 -1.17
N ILE A 5 -1.92 -10.31 -1.31
CA ILE A 5 -2.35 -8.91 -1.22
C ILE A 5 -3.40 -8.61 -2.29
N ILE A 6 -3.15 -9.02 -3.54
CA ILE A 6 -4.11 -8.82 -4.64
C ILE A 6 -5.46 -9.49 -4.35
N ILE A 7 -5.44 -10.74 -3.88
CA ILE A 7 -6.67 -11.47 -3.54
C ILE A 7 -7.44 -10.74 -2.42
N LEU A 8 -6.75 -10.35 -1.34
CA LEU A 8 -7.39 -9.63 -0.23
C LEU A 8 -7.97 -8.28 -0.67
N THR A 9 -7.27 -7.54 -1.53
CA THR A 9 -7.77 -6.30 -2.11
C THR A 9 -9.00 -6.54 -2.97
N LEU A 10 -9.01 -7.58 -3.81
CA LEU A 10 -10.17 -7.92 -4.65
C LEU A 10 -11.38 -8.34 -3.82
N VAL A 11 -11.17 -9.11 -2.75
CA VAL A 11 -12.24 -9.50 -1.82
C VAL A 11 -12.82 -8.27 -1.11
N SER A 12 -11.96 -7.39 -0.58
CA SER A 12 -12.38 -6.14 0.06
C SER A 12 -13.15 -5.23 -0.91
N ALA A 13 -12.62 -5.02 -2.12
CA ALA A 13 -13.30 -4.25 -3.16
C ALA A 13 -14.63 -4.88 -3.56
N GLY A 14 -14.68 -6.21 -3.68
CA GLY A 14 -15.90 -6.96 -3.98
C GLY A 14 -16.98 -6.78 -2.91
N LEU A 15 -16.62 -6.77 -1.63
CA LEU A 15 -17.55 -6.51 -0.51
C LEU A 15 -18.09 -5.08 -0.51
N ILE A 16 -17.24 -4.10 -0.82
CA ILE A 16 -17.64 -2.69 -0.90
C ILE A 16 -18.57 -2.48 -2.10
N ILE A 17 -18.17 -2.97 -3.28
CA ILE A 17 -18.96 -2.84 -4.51
C ILE A 17 -20.29 -3.58 -4.36
N SER A 18 -20.31 -4.79 -3.83
CA SER A 18 -21.56 -5.54 -3.65
C SER A 18 -22.48 -4.86 -2.64
N GLY A 19 -21.94 -4.29 -1.57
CA GLY A 19 -22.72 -3.48 -0.63
C GLY A 19 -23.38 -2.27 -1.28
N PHE A 20 -22.72 -1.61 -2.23
CA PHE A 20 -23.33 -0.48 -2.96
C PHE A 20 -24.26 -0.92 -4.11
N ALA A 21 -23.96 -2.03 -4.77
CA ALA A 21 -24.69 -2.48 -5.95
C ALA A 21 -26.00 -3.22 -5.61
N PHE A 22 -26.10 -3.82 -4.43
CA PHE A 22 -27.27 -4.58 -4.00
C PHE A 22 -27.91 -3.94 -2.76
N GLU A 23 -29.21 -3.64 -2.84
CA GLU A 23 -30.02 -3.17 -1.70
C GLU A 23 -30.36 -4.35 -0.75
N LEU A 24 -29.34 -4.93 -0.13
CA LEU A 24 -29.53 -5.89 0.96
C LEU A 24 -29.72 -5.14 2.28
N GLU A 25 -30.52 -5.73 3.18
CA GLU A 25 -30.71 -5.25 4.56
C GLU A 25 -29.37 -5.09 5.31
N ASN A 26 -28.36 -5.89 4.95
CA ASN A 26 -27.02 -5.85 5.54
C ASN A 26 -25.96 -5.11 4.69
N SER A 27 -26.37 -4.31 3.69
CA SER A 27 -25.48 -3.58 2.78
C SER A 27 -24.41 -2.76 3.52
N GLN A 28 -24.79 -2.00 4.55
CA GLN A 28 -23.84 -1.20 5.34
C GLN A 28 -22.80 -2.05 6.09
N LYS A 29 -23.19 -3.22 6.59
CA LYS A 29 -22.27 -4.16 7.25
C LYS A 29 -21.28 -4.76 6.25
N LEU A 30 -21.72 -5.06 5.03
CA LEU A 30 -20.84 -5.52 3.95
C LEU A 30 -19.78 -4.47 3.61
N ILE A 31 -20.19 -3.22 3.41
CA ILE A 31 -19.27 -2.10 3.16
C ILE A 31 -18.29 -1.96 4.33
N GLY A 32 -18.79 -1.90 5.56
CA GLY A 32 -17.96 -1.78 6.76
C GLY A 32 -16.95 -2.92 6.90
N SER A 33 -17.35 -4.16 6.61
CA SER A 33 -16.45 -5.32 6.62
C SER A 33 -15.39 -5.25 5.54
N GLY A 34 -15.73 -4.81 4.33
CA GLY A 34 -14.79 -4.60 3.24
C GLY A 34 -13.75 -3.54 3.59
N VAL A 35 -14.17 -2.42 4.16
CA VAL A 35 -13.28 -1.35 4.64
C VAL A 35 -12.39 -1.85 5.79
N ALA A 36 -12.93 -2.61 6.74
CA ALA A 36 -12.15 -3.17 7.83
C ALA A 36 -11.05 -4.14 7.32
N VAL A 37 -11.38 -5.03 6.37
CA VAL A 37 -10.40 -5.90 5.72
C VAL A 37 -9.34 -5.09 4.99
N LEU A 38 -9.72 -4.02 4.29
CA LEU A 38 -8.77 -3.15 3.60
C LEU A 38 -7.79 -2.51 4.59
N PHE A 39 -8.31 -1.96 5.69
CA PHE A 39 -7.52 -1.18 6.61
C PHE A 39 -6.64 -2.01 7.53
N PHE A 40 -7.18 -3.10 8.09
CA PHE A 40 -6.47 -3.90 9.08
C PHE A 40 -5.64 -5.03 8.46
N LEU A 41 -5.96 -5.48 7.25
CA LEU A 41 -5.23 -6.58 6.60
C LEU A 41 -4.46 -6.09 5.37
N VAL A 42 -5.13 -5.50 4.39
CA VAL A 42 -4.49 -5.16 3.10
C VAL A 42 -3.37 -4.13 3.31
N PHE A 43 -3.64 -3.00 3.97
CA PHE A 43 -2.62 -1.95 4.13
C PHE A 43 -1.40 -2.40 4.94
N PRO A 44 -1.52 -3.05 6.12
CA PRO A 44 -0.35 -3.46 6.88
C PRO A 44 0.48 -4.50 6.15
N ILE A 45 -0.16 -5.50 5.52
CA ILE A 45 0.54 -6.55 4.76
C ILE A 45 1.22 -5.94 3.53
N PHE A 46 0.55 -5.03 2.83
CA PHE A 46 1.11 -4.33 1.69
C PHE A 46 2.32 -3.48 2.08
N SER A 47 2.19 -2.65 3.11
CA SER A 47 3.28 -1.79 3.60
C SER A 47 4.48 -2.63 4.04
N TYR A 48 4.25 -3.70 4.80
CA TYR A 48 5.32 -4.62 5.20
C TYR A 48 6.00 -5.27 4.00
N TYR A 49 5.23 -5.85 3.08
CA TYR A 49 5.78 -6.51 1.90
C TYR A 49 6.57 -5.55 1.01
N ARG A 50 6.09 -4.32 0.84
CA ARG A 50 6.73 -3.32 -0.02
C ARG A 50 8.02 -2.76 0.57
N TRP A 51 8.09 -2.69 1.90
CA TRP A 51 9.19 -2.08 2.64
C TRP A 51 10.25 -3.08 3.12
N LYS A 52 9.98 -4.39 3.00
CA LYS A 52 10.90 -5.47 3.44
C LYS A 52 12.35 -5.33 2.97
N ASP A 53 12.57 -4.84 1.75
CA ASP A 53 13.89 -4.75 1.12
C ASP A 53 14.41 -3.30 1.03
N ARG A 54 13.92 -2.39 1.88
CA ARG A 54 14.27 -0.97 1.86
C ARG A 54 14.93 -0.56 3.18
N ASP A 55 16.10 0.06 3.12
CA ASP A 55 16.71 0.71 4.30
C ASP A 55 16.12 2.12 4.45
N VAL A 56 15.64 2.45 5.64
CA VAL A 56 15.13 3.79 6.00
C VAL A 56 16.21 4.85 5.81
N LYS A 57 17.47 4.49 6.07
CA LYS A 57 18.61 5.39 6.00
C LYS A 57 18.81 5.95 4.60
N ASP A 58 18.53 5.17 3.56
CA ASP A 58 18.64 5.61 2.17
C ASP A 58 17.64 6.73 1.82
N TYR A 59 16.60 6.92 2.64
CA TYR A 59 15.56 7.94 2.45
C TYR A 59 15.68 9.13 3.41
N MET A 60 16.64 9.11 4.34
CA MET A 60 16.85 10.24 5.25
C MET A 60 17.63 11.36 4.58
N LEU A 61 17.24 12.62 4.86
CA LEU A 61 17.94 13.83 4.41
C LEU A 61 19.23 14.07 5.23
N THR A 62 20.13 13.09 5.21
CA THR A 62 21.46 13.22 5.81
C THR A 62 22.39 13.94 4.85
N LYS A 63 23.47 14.52 5.38
CA LYS A 63 24.48 15.20 4.57
C LYS A 63 25.07 14.25 3.51
N GLU A 64 25.37 13.01 3.91
CA GLU A 64 25.89 11.97 3.01
C GLU A 64 24.93 11.65 1.87
N ASN A 65 23.63 11.48 2.14
CA ASN A 65 22.65 11.21 1.10
C ASN A 65 22.44 12.41 0.16
N LEU A 66 22.43 13.62 0.70
CA LEU A 66 22.35 14.86 -0.09
C LEU A 66 23.58 15.02 -1.00
N ASP A 67 24.77 14.71 -0.51
CA ASP A 67 26.00 14.80 -1.30
C ASP A 67 26.03 13.71 -2.38
N LYS A 68 25.64 12.46 -2.08
CA LYS A 68 25.43 11.40 -3.08
C LYS A 68 24.44 11.81 -4.18
N MET A 69 23.32 12.46 -3.80
CA MET A 69 22.35 12.98 -4.77
C MET A 69 23.01 14.03 -5.67
N ARG A 70 23.76 14.98 -5.11
CA ARG A 70 24.43 16.05 -5.88
C ARG A 70 25.50 15.50 -6.83
N GLU A 71 26.25 14.49 -6.41
CA GLU A 71 27.27 13.83 -7.23
C GLU A 71 26.63 13.07 -8.39
N SER A 72 25.58 12.28 -8.14
CA SER A 72 24.86 11.56 -9.21
C SER A 72 24.22 12.49 -10.25
N GLN A 73 23.81 13.70 -9.85
CA GLN A 73 23.31 14.73 -10.76
C GLN A 73 24.41 15.38 -11.59
N LYS A 74 25.64 15.47 -11.06
CA LYS A 74 26.80 15.97 -11.81
C LYS A 74 27.25 14.93 -12.84
N GLU A 75 27.37 13.66 -12.48
CA GLU A 75 27.73 12.58 -13.42
C GLU A 75 26.74 12.46 -14.58
N LYS A 76 25.43 12.58 -14.33
CA LYS A 76 24.41 12.52 -15.40
C LYS A 76 24.40 13.72 -16.35
N LYS A 77 25.14 14.77 -16.05
CA LYS A 77 25.21 16.00 -16.85
C LYS A 77 26.41 16.01 -17.81
N TYR A 78 27.30 15.02 -17.72
CA TYR A 78 28.45 14.81 -18.58
C TYR A 78 28.38 13.43 -19.23
#